data_AF-A0A8C4TG03-F1
#
_entry.id   AF-A0A8C4TG03-F1
#
_cell.length_a   1.000
_cell.length_b   1.000
_cell.length_c   1.000
_cell.angle_alpha   90.00
_cell.angle_beta   90.00
_cell.angle_gamma   90.00
#
_symmetry.space_group_name_H-M   'P 1'
#
loop_
_entity.id
_entity.type
_entity.pdbx_description
1 polymer ?
#
loop_
_entity_poly.entity_id
_entity_poly.type
_entity_poly.pdbx_seq_one_letter_code
_entity_poly.pdbx_strand_id
1 'polypeptide(L)'
;FSVHNQGDLSVCDAVSDWVTDKKTAIDIHGRMVTIVPEVQTLTGPLKQYFYETRCNRTHMSRPGCRGVDRRQWLSECKAKQSFVRALTVSSDKLVGWRWIRIDTSCVCVLLSRTGRT
;
A
#
# COMPACT_ATOMS: atom_id res chain seq x y z
N PHE A 1 -21.41 4.64 -8.29
CA PHE A 1 -21.93 4.82 -6.93
C PHE A 1 -20.77 5.23 -6.03
N SER A 2 -20.54 6.52 -5.81
CA SER A 2 -19.60 7.00 -4.80
C SER A 2 -20.39 7.82 -3.79
N VAL A 3 -20.70 7.20 -2.67
CA VAL A 3 -21.36 7.82 -1.53
C VAL A 3 -20.26 8.41 -0.65
N HIS A 4 -19.77 9.60 -0.99
CA HIS A 4 -18.83 10.30 -0.11
C HIS A 4 -19.50 11.25 0.88
N ASN A 5 -20.82 11.46 0.80
CA ASN A 5 -21.53 12.46 1.59
C ASN A 5 -22.74 11.96 2.42
N GLN A 6 -23.00 10.64 2.52
CA GLN A 6 -24.18 10.13 3.26
C GLN A 6 -23.92 8.80 4.01
N GLY A 7 -23.00 8.81 4.99
CA GLY A 7 -22.97 7.76 6.03
C GLY A 7 -22.34 6.42 5.66
N ASP A 8 -21.77 6.27 4.47
CA ASP A 8 -21.03 5.06 4.10
C ASP A 8 -19.75 4.93 4.94
N LEU A 9 -19.63 3.76 5.58
CA LEU A 9 -18.49 3.40 6.40
C LEU A 9 -17.66 2.36 5.68
N SER A 10 -16.36 2.62 5.55
CA SER A 10 -15.41 1.64 5.01
C SER A 10 -15.36 0.39 5.90
N VAL A 11 -15.07 -0.76 5.30
CA VAL A 11 -14.85 -2.01 6.05
C VAL A 11 -13.52 -1.95 6.84
N CYS A 12 -12.53 -1.27 6.27
CA CYS A 12 -11.24 -0.98 6.88
C CYS A 12 -10.93 0.49 6.70
N ASP A 13 -10.58 1.17 7.79
CA ASP A 13 -10.13 2.56 7.73
C ASP A 13 -8.73 2.61 7.10
N ALA A 14 -8.46 3.66 6.32
CA ALA A 14 -7.19 3.84 5.62
C ALA A 14 -6.74 5.29 5.71
N VAL A 15 -5.43 5.51 5.67
CA VAL A 15 -4.82 6.84 5.50
C VAL A 15 -3.96 6.81 4.26
N SER A 16 -4.13 7.80 3.40
CA SER A 16 -3.31 8.01 2.22
C SER A 16 -2.49 9.27 2.36
N ASP A 17 -1.21 9.21 1.96
CA ASP A 17 -0.31 10.36 2.03
C ASP A 17 0.77 10.31 0.94
N TRP A 18 1.37 11.45 0.65
CA TRP A 18 2.51 11.58 -0.24
C TRP A 18 3.81 11.26 0.51
N VAL A 19 4.40 10.11 0.21
CA VAL A 19 5.69 9.69 0.76
C VAL A 19 6.81 10.32 -0.05
N THR A 20 7.56 11.22 0.58
CA THR A 20 8.60 12.03 -0.06
C THR A 20 10.03 11.57 0.21
N ASP A 21 10.22 10.66 1.17
CA ASP A 21 11.51 10.22 1.70
C ASP A 21 11.74 8.71 1.52
N LYS A 22 10.99 8.04 0.63
CA LYS A 22 11.17 6.61 0.36
C LYS A 22 12.54 6.34 -0.27
N LYS A 23 13.38 5.59 0.44
CA LYS A 23 14.75 5.27 0.01
C LYS A 23 14.86 3.93 -0.71
N THR A 24 14.03 2.97 -0.35
CA THR A 24 14.11 1.60 -0.87
C THR A 24 12.72 1.07 -1.19
N ALA A 25 12.66 0.14 -2.14
CA ALA A 25 11.47 -0.60 -2.46
C ALA A 25 11.84 -2.00 -2.96
N ILE A 26 10.82 -2.82 -3.18
CA ILE A 26 10.98 -4.14 -3.79
C ILE A 26 10.43 -4.09 -5.21
N ASP A 27 11.22 -4.56 -6.18
CA ASP A 27 10.81 -4.62 -7.58
C ASP A 27 9.83 -5.79 -7.86
N ILE A 28 9.29 -5.84 -9.08
CA ILE A 28 8.42 -6.95 -9.54
C ILE A 28 9.06 -8.33 -9.48
N HIS A 29 10.39 -8.41 -9.42
CA HIS A 29 11.14 -9.66 -9.30
C HIS A 29 11.45 -10.01 -7.84
N GLY A 30 10.90 -9.28 -6.87
CA GLY A 30 11.11 -9.51 -5.45
C GLY A 30 12.47 -9.03 -4.94
N ARG A 31 13.23 -8.25 -5.72
CA ARG A 31 14.55 -7.77 -5.34
C ARG A 31 14.47 -6.39 -4.69
N MET A 32 15.32 -6.17 -3.70
CA MET A 32 15.45 -4.85 -3.08
C MET A 32 16.20 -3.89 -4.00
N VAL A 33 15.65 -2.69 -4.18
CA VAL A 33 16.20 -1.64 -5.03
C VAL A 33 16.17 -0.31 -4.30
N THR A 34 17.15 0.54 -4.57
CA THR A 34 17.25 1.89 -3.99
C THR A 34 16.57 2.89 -4.92
N ILE A 35 15.72 3.76 -4.39
CA ILE A 35 15.04 4.80 -5.16
C ILE A 35 15.99 5.97 -5.36
N VAL A 36 16.06 6.47 -6.59
CA VAL A 36 16.81 7.69 -6.90
C VAL A 36 16.02 8.89 -6.36
N PRO A 37 16.52 9.64 -5.36
CA PRO A 37 15.74 10.69 -4.72
C PRO A 37 15.46 11.87 -5.67
N GLU A 38 16.40 12.15 -6.58
CA GLU A 38 16.35 13.28 -7.49
C GLU A 38 16.88 12.87 -8.86
N VAL A 39 16.06 13.08 -9.88
CA VAL A 39 16.37 12.76 -11.28
C VAL A 39 16.72 14.05 -11.99
N GLN A 40 17.94 14.17 -12.52
CA GLN A 40 18.31 15.32 -13.34
C GLN A 40 17.64 15.22 -14.70
N THR A 41 16.75 16.16 -15.00
CA THR A 41 16.06 16.26 -16.30
C THR A 41 16.47 17.54 -17.04
N LEU A 42 16.09 17.66 -18.31
CA LEU A 42 16.35 18.87 -19.11
C LEU A 42 15.73 20.13 -18.50
N THR A 43 14.66 19.98 -17.71
CA THR A 43 13.93 21.07 -17.05
C THR A 43 14.35 21.27 -15.58
N GLY A 44 15.40 20.58 -15.13
CA GLY A 44 15.90 20.64 -13.76
C GLY A 44 15.65 19.35 -12.96
N PRO A 45 15.96 19.38 -11.66
CA PRO A 45 15.84 18.21 -10.80
C PRO A 45 14.38 17.84 -10.50
N LEU A 46 14.02 16.59 -10.75
CA LEU A 46 12.71 16.02 -10.47
C LEU A 46 12.80 15.06 -9.28
N LYS A 47 12.05 15.35 -8.21
CA LYS A 47 11.91 14.44 -7.06
C LYS A 47 10.83 13.39 -7.33
N GLN A 48 11.06 12.17 -6.83
CA GLN A 48 10.09 11.08 -6.91
C GLN A 48 9.29 10.97 -5.62
N TYR A 49 7.96 11.05 -5.73
CA TYR A 49 7.03 10.90 -4.62
C TYR A 49 6.06 9.77 -4.90
N PHE A 50 5.60 9.10 -3.84
CA PHE A 50 4.68 7.98 -3.95
C PHE A 50 3.44 8.26 -3.12
N TYR A 51 2.27 8.19 -3.74
CA TYR A 51 1.01 8.25 -3.01
C TYR A 51 0.72 6.88 -2.42
N GLU A 52 0.98 6.70 -1.14
CA GLU A 52 0.81 5.42 -0.45
C GLU A 52 -0.42 5.45 0.46
N THR A 53 -1.15 4.33 0.49
CA THR A 53 -2.31 4.14 1.35
C THR A 53 -2.06 2.99 2.30
N ARG A 54 -2.03 3.30 3.60
CA ARG A 54 -1.86 2.33 4.68
C ARG A 54 -3.16 2.09 5.45
N CYS A 55 -3.28 0.93 6.07
CA CYS A 55 -4.39 0.65 6.98
C CYS A 55 -4.30 1.52 8.23
N ASN A 56 -5.41 2.19 8.57
CA ASN A 56 -5.54 2.93 9.81
C ASN A 56 -6.07 2.02 10.92
N ARG A 57 -5.27 1.81 11.96
CA ARG A 57 -5.63 0.95 13.10
C ARG A 57 -6.06 1.75 14.34
N THR A 58 -5.90 3.07 14.36
CA THR A 58 -6.13 3.88 15.57
C THR A 58 -7.60 3.99 15.98
N HIS A 59 -8.53 3.85 15.03
CA HIS A 59 -9.99 3.94 15.28
C HIS A 59 -10.69 2.58 15.29
N MET A 60 -9.94 1.47 15.26
CA MET A 60 -10.53 0.14 15.33
C MET A 60 -10.92 -0.20 16.77
N SER A 61 -12.10 0.26 17.20
CA SER A 61 -12.70 -0.05 18.51
C SER A 61 -12.80 -1.56 18.79
N ARG A 62 -12.74 -2.41 17.75
CA ARG A 62 -12.78 -3.86 17.87
C ARG A 62 -11.83 -4.53 16.86
N PRO A 63 -11.23 -5.68 17.20
CA PRO A 63 -10.40 -6.45 16.26
C PRO A 63 -11.22 -6.95 15.07
N GLY A 64 -10.57 -6.98 13.89
CA GLY A 64 -11.16 -7.40 12.62
C GLY A 64 -11.92 -6.29 11.89
N CYS A 65 -12.37 -6.61 10.68
CA CYS A 65 -13.01 -5.65 9.79
C CYS A 65 -14.43 -5.26 10.24
N ARG A 66 -14.86 -4.02 9.93
CA ARG A 66 -16.20 -3.50 10.23
C ARG A 66 -17.25 -4.28 9.41
N GLY A 67 -18.35 -4.68 10.06
CA GLY A 67 -19.49 -5.34 9.39
C GLY A 67 -19.33 -6.84 9.09
N VAL A 68 -18.19 -7.46 9.40
CA VAL A 68 -17.98 -8.91 9.17
C VAL A 68 -18.62 -9.74 10.28
N ASP A 69 -19.35 -10.80 9.91
CA ASP A 69 -19.88 -11.79 10.85
C ASP A 69 -18.75 -12.64 11.48
N ARG A 70 -18.46 -12.36 12.74
CA ARG A 70 -17.41 -13.02 13.52
C ARG A 70 -17.75 -14.44 13.94
N ARG A 71 -19.01 -14.86 13.84
CA ARG A 71 -19.42 -16.25 14.11
C ARG A 71 -18.84 -17.17 13.05
N GLN A 72 -18.81 -16.70 11.81
CA GLN A 72 -18.37 -17.47 10.66
C GLN A 72 -16.93 -17.15 10.22
N TRP A 73 -16.46 -15.92 10.44
CA TRP A 73 -15.21 -15.43 9.85
C TRP A 73 -14.25 -14.83 10.89
N LEU A 74 -12.97 -15.16 10.76
CA LEU A 74 -11.88 -14.34 11.29
C LEU A 74 -11.50 -13.33 10.21
N SER A 75 -11.37 -12.05 10.56
CA SER A 75 -11.07 -11.01 9.59
C SER A 75 -9.94 -10.09 10.02
N GLU A 76 -9.19 -9.55 9.05
CA GLU A 76 -8.07 -8.64 9.30
C GLU A 76 -7.98 -7.57 8.20
N CYS A 77 -7.68 -6.34 8.58
CA CYS A 77 -7.37 -5.27 7.63
C CYS A 77 -5.88 -5.31 7.27
N LYS A 78 -5.58 -5.53 5.99
CA LYS A 78 -4.22 -5.62 5.44
C LYS A 78 -4.00 -4.62 4.32
N ALA A 79 -2.80 -4.06 4.27
CA ALA A 79 -2.38 -3.24 3.14
C ALA A 79 -2.26 -4.13 1.90
N LYS A 80 -2.85 -3.69 0.80
CA LYS A 80 -2.68 -4.31 -0.51
C LYS A 80 -1.69 -3.48 -1.32
N GLN A 81 -0.75 -4.18 -1.92
CA GLN A 81 0.27 -3.59 -2.75
C GLN A 81 -0.12 -3.55 -4.22
N SER A 82 0.38 -2.54 -4.93
CA SER A 82 0.37 -2.46 -6.39
C SER A 82 1.74 -2.01 -6.89
N PHE A 83 1.97 -2.14 -8.19
CA PHE A 83 3.22 -1.73 -8.81
C PHE A 83 3.11 -0.36 -9.46
N VAL A 84 4.10 0.48 -9.20
CA VAL A 84 4.27 1.80 -9.84
C VAL A 84 5.65 1.91 -10.46
N ARG A 85 5.80 2.80 -11.45
CA ARG A 85 7.07 3.04 -12.11
C ARG A 85 7.94 3.96 -11.25
N ALA A 86 9.18 3.57 -11.00
CA ALA A 86 10.16 4.40 -10.31
C ALA A 86 11.55 4.24 -10.91
N LEU A 87 12.32 5.33 -10.93
CA LEU A 87 13.74 5.28 -11.25
C LEU A 87 14.50 4.77 -10.03
N THR A 88 15.23 3.68 -10.21
CA THR A 88 15.89 2.94 -9.12
C THR A 88 17.30 2.50 -9.50
N VAL A 89 18.10 2.21 -8.48
CA VAL A 89 19.42 1.59 -8.58
C VAL A 89 19.32 0.18 -8.02
N SER A 90 19.72 -0.82 -8.81
CA SER A 90 19.81 -2.22 -8.37
C SER A 90 21.10 -2.51 -7.61
N SER A 91 21.21 -3.71 -7.02
CA SER A 91 22.44 -4.22 -6.39
C SER A 91 23.66 -4.13 -7.32
N ASP A 92 23.45 -4.33 -8.61
CA ASP A 92 24.49 -4.34 -9.64
C ASP A 92 24.83 -2.92 -10.11
N LYS A 93 24.40 -1.90 -9.35
CA LYS A 93 24.58 -0.46 -9.64
C LYS A 93 23.93 0.02 -10.94
N LEU A 94 23.08 -0.80 -11.56
CA LEU A 94 22.33 -0.42 -12.75
C LEU A 94 21.16 0.50 -12.41
N VAL A 95 21.24 1.74 -12.89
CA VAL A 95 20.16 2.71 -12.84
C VAL A 95 19.13 2.39 -13.93
N GLY A 96 17.86 2.39 -13.58
CA GLY A 96 16.81 2.16 -14.56
C GLY A 96 15.40 2.25 -14.00
N TRP A 97 14.44 2.40 -14.91
CA TRP A 97 13.02 2.36 -14.58
C TRP A 97 12.61 0.93 -14.23
N ARG A 98 12.11 0.73 -13.02
CA ARG A 98 11.58 -0.54 -12.55
C ARG A 98 10.18 -0.35 -12.01
N TRP A 99 9.42 -1.43 -12.04
CA TRP A 99 8.15 -1.52 -11.34
C TRP A 99 8.44 -1.87 -9.89
N ILE A 100 8.09 -0.98 -8.96
CA ILE A 100 8.25 -1.17 -7.53
C ILE A 100 6.90 -1.33 -6.85
N ARG A 101 6.84 -2.15 -5.80
CA ARG A 101 5.61 -2.30 -5.02
C ARG A 101 5.49 -1.19 -3.98
N ILE A 102 4.30 -0.59 -3.91
CA ILE A 102 3.90 0.37 -2.88
C ILE A 102 2.54 -0.04 -2.31
N ASP A 103 2.25 0.37 -1.09
CA ASP A 103 0.93 0.13 -0.48
C ASP A 103 -0.09 1.11 -1.10
N THR A 104 -1.18 0.60 -1.70
CA THR A 104 -2.14 1.45 -2.44
C THR A 104 -3.56 1.36 -1.95
N SER A 105 -3.86 0.46 -1.01
CA SER A 105 -5.19 0.37 -0.39
C SER A 105 -5.13 -0.44 0.90
N CYS A 106 -6.14 -0.29 1.75
CA CYS A 106 -6.38 -1.18 2.88
C CYS A 106 -7.60 -2.06 2.56
N VAL A 107 -7.43 -3.37 2.60
CA VAL A 107 -8.48 -4.35 2.27
C VAL A 107 -8.77 -5.25 3.47
N CYS A 108 -9.99 -5.78 3.53
CA CYS A 108 -10.34 -6.81 4.49
C CYS A 108 -10.04 -8.19 3.93
N VAL A 109 -9.29 -9.00 4.67
CA VAL A 109 -9.10 -10.42 4.38
C VAL A 109 -9.94 -11.26 5.35
N LEU A 110 -10.50 -12.35 4.87
CA LEU A 110 -11.36 -13.26 5.62
C LEU A 110 -10.74 -14.66 5.68
N LEU A 111 -10.90 -15.32 6.83
CA LEU A 111 -10.58 -16.72 7.04
C LEU A 111 -11.82 -17.40 7.64
N SER A 112 -12.30 -18.45 6.99
CA SER A 112 -13.46 -19.19 7.50
C SER A 112 -13.12 -19.91 8.80
N ARG A 113 -14.05 -19.88 9.75
CA ARG A 113 -13.96 -20.68 10.98
C ARG A 113 -14.40 -22.13 10.76
N THR A 114 -15.10 -22.45 9.67
CA THR A 114 -15.58 -23.81 9.34
C THR A 114 -14.49 -24.76 8.85
N GLY A 115 -13.24 -24.29 8.66
CA GLY A 115 -12.07 -25.11 8.32
C GLY A 115 -11.22 -25.57 9.51
N ARG A 116 -11.70 -25.41 10.75
CA ARG A 116 -11.05 -25.88 11.99
C ARG A 116 -11.74 -27.12 12.57
N THR A 117 -11.96 -28.13 11.74
CA THR A 117 -12.21 -29.51 12.20
C THR A 117 -10.91 -30.28 12.13
#